data_AF-D7GKC7-F1
#
_entry.id   AF-D7GKC7-F1
#
_cell.length_a   1.000
_cell.length_b   1.000
_cell.length_c   1.000
_cell.angle_alpha   90.00
_cell.angle_beta   90.00
_cell.angle_gamma   90.00
#
_symmetry.space_group_name_H-M   'P 1'
#
loop_
_entity.id
_entity.type
_entity.pdbx_description
1 polymer ?
#
loop_
_entity_poly.entity_id
_entity_poly.type
_entity_poly.pdbx_seq_one_letter_code
_entity_poly.pdbx_strand_id
1 'polypeptide(L)'
;MKKIILALPFLTSCFSAFAGGSGPEWQPQISPGQCIQYTEIGETGGYKWHNIDACNEVVHRGYASGAFVSGKVVYEGGETIEYTGIVKPDAPYTIQAPSTHNGKKKVGHGGAYTYWAR
;
A
#
# COMPACT_ATOMS: atom_id res chain seq x y z
N MET A 1 -70.08 -22.98 5.46
CA MET A 1 -69.23 -22.77 4.27
C MET A 1 -67.85 -22.31 4.74
N LYS A 2 -66.82 -23.15 4.56
CA LYS A 2 -65.48 -22.98 5.14
C LYS A 2 -64.59 -22.25 4.13
N LYS A 3 -64.12 -21.04 4.48
CA LYS A 3 -63.27 -20.20 3.62
C LYS A 3 -61.82 -20.60 3.85
N ILE A 4 -61.19 -21.20 2.84
CA ILE A 4 -59.77 -21.58 2.88
C ILE A 4 -58.97 -20.38 2.33
N ILE A 5 -58.08 -19.86 3.16
CA ILE A 5 -57.17 -18.75 2.85
C ILE A 5 -56.01 -19.33 2.05
N LEU A 6 -55.83 -18.90 0.80
CA LEU A 6 -54.69 -19.27 -0.04
C LEU A 6 -53.64 -18.14 0.03
N ALA A 7 -52.64 -18.30 0.89
CA ALA A 7 -51.50 -17.38 0.97
C ALA A 7 -50.45 -17.80 -0.08
N LEU A 8 -50.16 -16.90 -1.02
CA LEU A 8 -49.19 -17.08 -2.10
C LEU A 8 -47.82 -16.55 -1.64
N PRO A 9 -46.79 -17.39 -1.39
CA PRO A 9 -45.46 -16.89 -1.06
C PRO A 9 -44.79 -16.34 -2.32
N PHE A 10 -44.60 -15.02 -2.36
CA PHE A 10 -43.77 -14.34 -3.36
C PHE A 10 -42.31 -14.74 -3.10
N LEU A 11 -41.80 -15.70 -3.87
CA LEU A 11 -40.38 -16.07 -3.86
C LEU A 11 -39.57 -14.92 -4.47
N THR A 12 -38.96 -14.09 -3.62
CA THR A 12 -37.92 -13.16 -4.05
C THR A 12 -36.68 -13.97 -4.41
N SER A 13 -36.47 -14.19 -5.71
CA SER A 13 -35.23 -14.74 -6.25
C SER A 13 -34.10 -13.76 -5.99
N CYS A 14 -33.29 -14.05 -4.96
CA CYS A 14 -32.01 -13.41 -4.77
C CYS A 14 -31.13 -13.77 -5.97
N PHE A 15 -30.89 -12.83 -6.88
CA PHE A 15 -29.79 -12.95 -7.82
C PHE A 15 -28.50 -12.84 -7.02
N SER A 16 -27.92 -13.96 -6.64
CA SER A 16 -26.51 -14.01 -6.28
C SER A 16 -25.76 -13.55 -7.52
N ALA A 17 -25.27 -12.31 -7.51
CA ALA A 17 -24.24 -11.89 -8.42
C ALA A 17 -23.00 -12.73 -8.07
N PHE A 18 -22.91 -13.93 -8.66
CA PHE A 18 -21.64 -14.62 -8.78
C PHE A 18 -20.81 -13.72 -9.69
N ALA A 19 -19.98 -12.87 -9.07
CA ALA A 19 -18.91 -12.16 -9.77
C ALA A 19 -18.01 -13.24 -10.39
N GLY A 20 -18.33 -13.58 -11.63
CA GLY A 20 -17.59 -14.54 -12.44
C GLY A 20 -16.16 -14.05 -12.59
N GLY A 21 -15.22 -14.89 -12.21
CA GLY A 21 -13.80 -14.63 -12.35
C GLY A 21 -13.00 -15.92 -12.30
N SER A 22 -13.39 -16.94 -13.07
CA SER A 22 -12.56 -18.13 -13.31
C SER A 22 -11.52 -17.85 -14.41
N GLY A 23 -10.74 -16.80 -14.22
CA GLY A 23 -9.53 -16.49 -14.99
C GLY A 23 -8.37 -16.31 -14.00
N PRO A 24 -7.11 -16.44 -14.43
CA PRO A 24 -5.99 -16.11 -13.57
C PRO A 24 -6.17 -14.66 -13.08
N GLU A 25 -6.27 -14.48 -11.76
CA GLU A 25 -6.30 -13.16 -11.14
C GLU A 25 -5.07 -12.39 -11.64
N TRP A 26 -5.29 -11.22 -12.23
CA TRP A 26 -4.19 -10.41 -12.75
C TRP A 26 -3.20 -10.12 -11.62
N GLN A 27 -1.92 -10.31 -11.89
CA GLN A 27 -0.84 -10.01 -10.94
C GLN A 27 0.16 -9.03 -11.57
N PRO A 28 0.63 -8.04 -10.81
CA PRO A 28 1.61 -7.09 -11.31
C PRO A 28 2.93 -7.79 -11.62
N GLN A 29 3.52 -7.44 -12.76
CA GLN A 29 4.86 -7.89 -13.16
C GLN A 29 5.96 -6.99 -12.60
N ILE A 30 5.61 -6.05 -11.72
CA ILE A 30 6.51 -5.09 -11.08
C ILE A 30 6.51 -5.30 -9.57
N SER A 31 7.65 -5.04 -8.93
CA SER A 31 7.78 -5.09 -7.47
C SER A 31 7.44 -3.73 -6.83
N PRO A 32 6.98 -3.71 -5.58
CA PRO A 32 6.63 -2.46 -4.88
C PRO A 32 7.84 -1.53 -4.74
N GLY A 33 9.04 -2.07 -4.57
CA GLY A 33 10.28 -1.29 -4.51
C GLY A 33 10.62 -0.54 -5.80
N GLN A 34 10.17 -1.03 -6.96
CA GLN A 34 10.31 -0.31 -8.24
C GLN A 34 9.30 0.84 -8.40
N CYS A 35 8.25 0.84 -7.57
CA CYS A 35 7.18 1.83 -7.58
C CYS A 35 7.33 2.95 -6.56
N ILE A 36 8.43 2.96 -5.82
CA ILE A 36 8.80 4.05 -4.94
C ILE A 36 10.19 4.56 -5.27
N GLN A 37 10.39 5.86 -5.14
CA GLN A 37 11.69 6.51 -5.33
C GLN A 37 12.03 7.30 -4.08
N TYR A 38 13.26 7.12 -3.61
CA TYR A 38 13.79 7.98 -2.56
C TYR A 38 13.83 9.43 -3.05
N THR A 39 13.49 10.36 -2.17
CA THR A 39 13.46 11.80 -2.44
C THR A 39 13.83 12.57 -1.17
N GLU A 40 14.40 13.75 -1.34
CA GLU A 40 14.83 14.61 -0.23
C GLU A 40 13.65 15.44 0.32
N ILE A 41 12.62 14.76 0.82
CA ILE A 41 11.50 15.38 1.54
C ILE A 41 11.71 15.23 3.05
N GLY A 42 11.54 16.30 3.82
CA GLY A 42 11.80 16.31 5.27
C GLY A 42 13.29 16.22 5.62
N GLU A 43 13.60 16.07 6.92
CA GLU A 43 14.98 16.15 7.43
C GLU A 43 15.86 14.97 7.03
N THR A 44 15.29 13.76 7.00
CA THR A 44 16.02 12.52 6.72
C THR A 44 15.70 11.90 5.37
N GLY A 45 14.87 12.58 4.57
CA GLY A 45 14.38 12.13 3.28
C GLY A 45 13.04 11.39 3.38
N GLY A 46 12.63 10.83 2.26
CA GLY A 46 11.37 10.11 2.15
C GLY A 46 11.24 9.41 0.82
N TYR A 47 10.02 9.00 0.53
CA TYR A 47 9.70 8.24 -0.67
C TYR A 47 8.51 8.88 -1.38
N LYS A 48 8.60 8.94 -2.70
CA LYS A 48 7.49 9.32 -3.58
C LYS A 48 7.14 8.16 -4.50
N TRP A 49 5.91 8.16 -4.98
CA TRP A 49 5.48 7.20 -5.98
C TRP A 49 6.24 7.38 -7.29
N HIS A 50 6.65 6.27 -7.91
CA HIS A 50 7.24 6.27 -9.23
C HIS A 50 6.12 6.25 -10.27
N ASN A 51 5.88 7.40 -10.90
CA ASN A 51 4.78 7.60 -11.84
C ASN A 51 5.08 6.99 -13.22
N ILE A 52 5.14 5.65 -13.28
CA ILE A 52 5.22 4.87 -14.52
C ILE A 52 3.98 4.01 -14.69
N ASP A 53 3.63 3.69 -15.94
CA ASP A 53 2.39 2.97 -16.28
C ASP A 53 2.24 1.66 -15.51
N ALA A 54 3.31 0.87 -15.38
CA ALA A 54 3.29 -0.40 -14.66
C ALA A 54 2.95 -0.25 -13.17
N CYS A 55 3.40 0.84 -12.53
CA CYS A 55 3.07 1.11 -11.13
C CYS A 55 1.63 1.58 -11.00
N ASN A 56 1.22 2.53 -11.86
CA ASN A 56 -0.13 3.07 -11.85
C ASN A 56 -1.18 2.01 -12.17
N GLU A 57 -0.86 1.03 -13.03
CA GLU A 57 -1.74 -0.10 -13.34
C GLU A 57 -2.07 -0.91 -12.08
N VAL A 58 -1.11 -1.10 -11.16
CA VAL A 58 -1.32 -1.82 -9.90
C VAL A 58 -2.42 -1.16 -9.06
N VAL A 59 -2.37 0.16 -8.95
CA VAL A 59 -3.36 0.95 -8.19
C VAL A 59 -4.68 1.06 -8.94
N HIS A 60 -4.62 1.30 -10.26
CA HIS A 60 -5.79 1.46 -11.11
C HIS A 60 -6.66 0.20 -11.17
N ARG A 61 -6.03 -0.99 -11.19
CA ARG A 61 -6.72 -2.29 -11.13
C ARG A 61 -7.21 -2.66 -9.72
N GLY A 62 -6.92 -1.85 -8.71
CA GLY A 62 -7.30 -2.11 -7.32
C GLY A 62 -6.52 -3.26 -6.67
N TYR A 63 -5.39 -3.70 -7.25
CA TYR A 63 -4.58 -4.76 -6.67
C TYR A 63 -3.87 -4.31 -5.39
N ALA A 64 -3.45 -3.05 -5.33
CA ALA A 64 -2.90 -2.43 -4.13
C ALA A 64 -3.22 -0.93 -4.10
N SER A 65 -3.32 -0.35 -2.91
CA SER A 65 -3.51 1.09 -2.72
C SER A 65 -2.21 1.92 -2.81
N GLY A 66 -1.06 1.24 -2.83
CA GLY A 66 0.27 1.83 -2.84
C GLY A 66 1.33 0.81 -2.44
N ALA A 67 2.53 1.29 -2.10
CA ALA A 67 3.63 0.47 -1.65
C ALA A 67 3.99 0.82 -0.21
N PHE A 68 4.03 -0.19 0.66
CA PHE A 68 4.58 -0.05 2.00
C PHE A 68 6.10 -0.06 1.92
N VAL A 69 6.74 0.79 2.73
CA VAL A 69 8.19 0.82 2.91
C VAL A 69 8.51 0.82 4.39
N SER A 70 9.47 0.00 4.78
CA SER A 70 10.10 0.05 6.10
C SER A 70 11.60 0.06 5.97
N GLY A 71 12.27 0.61 6.98
CA GLY A 71 13.71 0.64 7.06
C GLY A 71 14.18 1.33 8.32
N LYS A 72 15.46 1.71 8.32
CA LYS A 72 16.06 2.44 9.45
C LYS A 72 16.96 3.56 8.97
N VAL A 73 16.91 4.68 9.68
CA VAL A 73 17.91 5.75 9.60
C VAL A 73 19.07 5.37 10.52
N VAL A 74 20.29 5.44 10.01
CA VAL A 74 21.51 5.09 10.74
C VAL A 74 22.23 6.38 11.12
N TYR A 75 22.63 6.48 12.39
CA TYR A 75 23.37 7.62 12.95
C TYR A 75 24.81 7.25 13.28
N GLU A 76 25.67 8.26 13.48
CA GLU A 76 27.06 8.07 13.91
C GLU A 76 27.13 7.19 15.17
N GLY A 77 28.05 6.23 15.19
CA GLY A 77 28.16 5.26 16.30
C GLY A 77 27.13 4.13 16.26
N GLY A 78 26.34 4.00 15.18
CA GLY A 78 25.53 2.81 14.90
C GLY A 78 24.13 2.79 15.52
N GLU A 79 23.70 3.88 16.16
CA GLU A 79 22.32 4.04 16.60
C GLU A 79 21.37 4.10 15.40
N THR A 80 20.15 3.59 15.57
CA THR A 80 19.18 3.52 14.49
C THR A 80 17.79 3.91 14.94
N ILE A 81 17.05 4.62 14.09
CA ILE A 81 15.62 4.84 14.23
C ILE A 81 14.92 4.12 13.07
N GLU A 82 14.00 3.22 13.41
CA GLU A 82 13.16 2.54 12.43
C GLU A 82 12.07 3.48 11.89
N TYR A 83 11.70 3.29 10.64
CA TYR A 83 10.58 3.98 10.02
C TYR A 83 9.75 2.99 9.23
N THR A 84 8.45 3.28 9.14
CA THR A 84 7.51 2.55 8.31
C THR A 84 6.48 3.52 7.73
N GLY A 85 6.03 3.28 6.50
CA GLY A 85 5.08 4.17 5.84
C GLY A 85 4.50 3.59 4.56
N ILE A 86 3.41 4.21 4.10
CA ILE A 86 2.77 3.87 2.82
C ILE A 86 3.02 5.01 1.86
N VAL A 87 3.53 4.68 0.67
CA VAL A 87 3.70 5.59 -0.46
C VAL A 87 2.56 5.36 -1.43
N LYS A 88 1.80 6.41 -1.74
CA LYS A 88 0.69 6.39 -2.70
C LYS A 88 0.97 7.36 -3.85
N PRO A 89 0.29 7.22 -5.01
CA PRO A 89 0.43 8.15 -6.13
C PRO A 89 0.27 9.63 -5.77
N ASP A 90 -0.64 9.92 -4.84
CA ASP A 90 -1.02 11.25 -4.38
C ASP A 90 -0.49 11.60 -2.97
N ALA A 91 0.15 10.64 -2.29
CA ALA A 91 0.64 10.81 -0.93
C ALA A 91 2.09 10.31 -0.82
N PRO A 92 3.10 11.19 -0.93
CA PRO A 92 4.47 10.84 -0.61
C PRO A 92 4.62 10.56 0.89
N TYR A 93 5.61 9.77 1.26
CA TYR A 93 5.93 9.43 2.64
C TYR A 93 7.22 10.10 3.08
N THR A 94 7.13 11.02 4.04
CA THR A 94 8.29 11.62 4.70
C THR A 94 8.73 10.73 5.87
N ILE A 95 10.01 10.38 5.94
CA ILE A 95 10.55 9.59 7.05
C ILE A 95 10.48 10.43 8.33
N GLN A 96 9.83 9.87 9.36
CA GLN A 96 9.68 10.50 10.67
C GLN A 96 10.92 10.25 11.54
N ALA A 97 12.05 10.80 11.13
CA ALA A 97 13.29 10.75 11.91
C ALA A 97 14.05 12.07 11.78
N PRO A 98 14.70 12.55 12.86
CA PRO A 98 15.42 13.81 12.86
C PRO A 98 16.77 13.70 12.13
N SER A 99 17.30 14.83 11.65
CA SER A 99 18.65 14.91 11.08
C SER A 99 19.77 14.57 12.09
N THR A 100 19.49 14.75 13.39
CA THR A 100 20.37 14.38 14.52
C THR A 100 19.62 13.65 15.61
N HIS A 101 20.22 12.61 16.18
CA HIS A 101 19.68 11.84 17.29
C HIS A 101 20.76 11.67 18.38
N ASN A 102 20.47 12.04 19.63
CA ASN A 102 21.44 11.99 20.75
C ASN A 102 22.79 12.67 20.44
N GLY A 103 22.75 13.81 19.73
CA GLY A 103 23.96 14.55 19.32
C GLY A 103 24.74 13.92 18.16
N LYS A 104 24.28 12.80 17.60
CA LYS A 104 24.89 12.09 16.47
C LYS A 104 24.17 12.43 15.18
N LYS A 105 24.92 12.66 14.10
CA LYS A 105 24.34 12.97 12.78
C LYS A 105 23.88 11.70 12.07
N LYS A 106 22.87 11.84 11.21
CA LYS A 106 22.53 10.80 10.23
C LYS A 106 23.74 10.51 9.33
N VAL A 107 24.07 9.25 9.17
CA VAL A 107 25.11 8.76 8.24
C VAL A 107 24.54 7.97 7.07
N GLY A 108 23.29 7.51 7.15
CA GLY A 108 22.68 6.80 6.04
C GLY A 108 21.32 6.17 6.36
N HIS A 109 20.93 5.26 5.49
CA HIS A 109 19.72 4.45 5.59
C HIS A 109 20.10 2.97 5.48
N GLY A 110 19.32 2.07 6.07
CA GLY A 110 19.54 0.63 5.97
C GLY A 110 18.25 -0.19 6.03
N GLY A 111 18.35 -1.46 5.63
CA GLY A 111 17.28 -2.45 5.80
C GLY A 111 15.96 -2.09 5.14
N ALA A 112 15.99 -1.58 3.91
CA ALA A 112 14.77 -1.20 3.20
C ALA A 112 13.98 -2.45 2.77
N TYR A 113 12.76 -2.62 3.28
CA TYR A 113 11.81 -3.64 2.87
C TYR A 113 10.59 -2.98 2.23
N THR A 114 10.06 -3.62 1.19
CA THR A 114 8.87 -3.12 0.49
C THR A 114 7.88 -4.23 0.21
N TYR A 115 6.59 -3.92 0.31
CA TYR A 115 5.50 -4.82 -0.06
C TYR A 115 4.29 -4.03 -0.55
N TRP A 116 3.38 -4.71 -1.26
CA TRP A 116 2.15 -4.09 -1.74
C TRP A 116 1.17 -3.83 -0.60
N ALA A 117 0.68 -2.60 -0.48
CA ALA A 117 -0.34 -2.23 0.51
C ALA A 117 -1.74 -2.59 -0.02
N ARG A 118 -2.15 -3.84 0.16
CA ARG A 118 -3.47 -4.35 -0.23
C ARG A 118 -4.55 -3.98 0.79
#